data_AF-A7HMJ0-F1
#
_entry.id   AF-A7HMJ0-F1
#
_cell.length_a   1.000
_cell.length_b   1.000
_cell.length_c   1.000
_cell.angle_alpha   90.00
_cell.angle_beta   90.00
_cell.angle_gamma   90.00
#
_symmetry.space_group_name_H-M   'P 1'
#
loop_
_entity.id
_entity.type
_entity.pdbx_description
1 polymer ?
#
loop_
_entity_poly.entity_id
_entity_poly.type
_entity_poly.pdbx_seq_one_letter_code
_entity_poly.pdbx_strand_id
1 'polypeptide(L)'
;MIFYVPIFIIFLFLYNSIIALQTITVFARYKVKELSYAGIFVSAVIMLYSFGYAMELIFITSSDISSAFLWYKIQYFAIAFISFSFFVFVNAFVGRKIKKNIVIPLMIIPLITLILLWTNQFHHLYLKGYLENGKYTIPGPWYYIKLVLYKTYLRIHTHWL
;
A
#
# COMPACT_ATOMS: atom_id res chain seq x y z
N MET A 1 13.71 -1.08 24.89
CA MET A 1 12.28 -0.93 25.22
C MET A 1 11.54 -1.94 24.35
N ILE A 2 11.04 -3.03 24.94
CA ILE A 2 10.32 -4.07 24.18
C ILE A 2 8.96 -3.48 23.81
N PHE A 3 8.69 -3.29 22.52
CA PHE A 3 7.36 -2.85 22.06
C PHE A 3 6.36 -3.96 22.38
N TYR A 4 5.50 -3.75 23.37
CA TYR A 4 4.41 -4.68 23.64
C TYR A 4 3.33 -4.47 22.58
N VAL A 5 3.26 -5.38 21.61
CA VAL A 5 2.18 -5.42 20.62
C VAL A 5 1.05 -6.26 21.20
N PRO A 6 -0.15 -5.69 21.44
CA PRO A 6 -1.27 -6.48 21.91
C PRO A 6 -1.66 -7.56 20.89
N ILE A 7 -1.76 -8.81 21.33
CA ILE A 7 -2.04 -9.97 20.47
C ILE A 7 -3.34 -9.79 19.64
N PHE A 8 -4.33 -9.09 20.19
CA PHE A 8 -5.61 -8.87 19.50
C PHE A 8 -5.47 -8.07 18.20
N ILE A 9 -4.43 -7.23 18.06
CA ILE A 9 -4.18 -6.45 16.84
C ILE A 9 -3.83 -7.40 15.70
N ILE A 10 -3.02 -8.43 15.97
CA ILE A 10 -2.65 -9.45 14.97
C ILE A 10 -3.91 -10.17 14.48
N PHE A 11 -4.78 -10.59 15.40
CA PHE A 11 -6.05 -11.22 15.06
C PHE A 11 -6.97 -10.32 14.23
N LEU A 12 -7.02 -9.02 14.55
CA LEU A 12 -7.80 -8.05 13.78
C LEU A 12 -7.33 -7.96 12.33
N PHE A 13 -6.01 -7.90 12.10
CA PHE A 13 -5.46 -7.85 10.75
C PHE A 13 -5.65 -9.15 9.97
N LEU A 14 -5.53 -10.30 10.63
CA LEU A 14 -5.86 -11.60 10.01
C LEU A 14 -7.34 -11.67 9.65
N TYR A 15 -8.23 -11.21 10.53
CA TYR A 15 -9.66 -11.12 10.24
C TYR A 15 -9.96 -10.20 9.04
N ASN A 16 -9.31 -9.04 8.96
CA ASN A 16 -9.41 -8.16 7.80
C ASN A 16 -8.93 -8.81 6.50
N SER A 17 -7.88 -9.65 6.56
CA SER A 17 -7.43 -10.39 5.38
C SER A 17 -8.48 -11.40 4.88
N ILE A 18 -9.22 -12.03 5.80
CA ILE A 18 -10.33 -12.94 5.48
C ILE A 18 -11.50 -12.17 4.84
N ILE A 19 -11.89 -11.01 5.41
CA ILE A 19 -12.91 -10.15 4.80
C ILE A 19 -12.49 -9.72 3.40
N ALA A 20 -11.24 -9.28 3.23
CA ALA A 20 -10.72 -8.88 1.94
C ALA A 20 -10.77 -10.03 0.92
N LEU A 21 -10.41 -11.25 1.33
CA LEU A 21 -10.54 -12.45 0.49
C LEU A 21 -12.00 -12.74 0.09
N GLN A 22 -12.95 -12.60 1.02
CA GLN A 22 -14.37 -12.73 0.71
C GLN A 22 -14.82 -11.68 -0.32
N THR A 23 -14.40 -10.42 -0.19
CA THR A 23 -14.74 -9.37 -1.17
C THR A 23 -14.18 -9.67 -2.57
N ILE A 24 -13.01 -10.30 -2.69
CA ILE A 24 -12.48 -10.76 -3.99
C ILE A 24 -13.46 -11.74 -4.64
N THR A 25 -13.97 -12.72 -3.89
CA THR A 25 -14.92 -13.70 -4.42
C THR A 25 -16.26 -13.07 -4.84
N VAL A 26 -16.70 -12.02 -4.14
CA VAL A 26 -17.89 -11.25 -4.51
C VAL A 26 -17.66 -10.48 -5.81
N PHE A 27 -16.55 -9.74 -5.93
CA PHE A 27 -16.24 -9.00 -7.14
C PHE A 27 -15.96 -9.90 -8.35
N ALA A 28 -15.43 -11.11 -8.15
CA ALA A 28 -15.27 -12.12 -9.19
C ALA A 28 -16.60 -12.58 -9.81
N ARG A 29 -17.71 -12.44 -9.09
CA ARG A 29 -19.06 -12.80 -9.55
C ARG A 29 -19.82 -11.61 -10.17
N TYR A 30 -19.23 -10.41 -10.15
CA TYR A 30 -19.88 -9.22 -10.68
C TYR A 30 -19.89 -9.22 -12.21
N LYS A 31 -21.05 -8.94 -12.82
CA LYS A 31 -21.22 -9.01 -14.29
C LYS A 31 -20.46 -7.93 -15.04
N VAL A 32 -20.34 -6.74 -14.47
CA VAL A 32 -19.64 -5.60 -15.08
C VAL A 32 -18.12 -5.85 -14.93
N LYS A 33 -17.47 -6.24 -16.04
CA LYS A 33 -16.05 -6.65 -16.02
C LYS A 33 -15.12 -5.56 -15.48
N GLU A 34 -15.33 -4.31 -15.88
CA GLU A 34 -14.49 -3.18 -15.43
C GLU A 34 -14.53 -3.02 -13.90
N LEU A 35 -15.72 -3.06 -13.31
CA LEU A 35 -15.92 -3.02 -11.87
C LEU A 35 -15.42 -4.29 -11.17
N SER A 36 -15.62 -5.46 -11.78
CA SER A 36 -15.11 -6.73 -11.27
C SER A 36 -13.59 -6.70 -11.11
N TYR A 37 -12.85 -6.34 -12.18
CA TYR A 37 -11.39 -6.27 -12.13
C TYR A 37 -10.89 -5.21 -11.15
N ALA A 38 -11.49 -4.02 -11.14
CA ALA A 38 -11.09 -2.96 -10.23
C ALA A 38 -11.36 -3.33 -8.75
N GLY A 39 -12.50 -3.99 -8.49
CA GLY A 39 -12.88 -4.49 -7.18
C GLY A 39 -11.95 -5.59 -6.67
N ILE A 40 -11.64 -6.58 -7.52
CA ILE A 40 -10.65 -7.62 -7.21
C ILE A 40 -9.30 -6.99 -6.88
N PHE A 41 -8.85 -6.02 -7.69
CA PHE A 41 -7.56 -5.39 -7.50
C PHE A 41 -7.46 -4.62 -6.17
N VAL A 42 -8.44 -3.76 -5.85
CA VAL A 42 -8.44 -3.04 -4.57
C VAL A 42 -8.54 -3.99 -3.37
N SER A 43 -9.37 -5.02 -3.46
CA SER A 43 -9.49 -6.04 -2.41
C SER A 43 -8.20 -6.84 -2.21
N ALA A 44 -7.51 -7.21 -3.29
CA ALA A 44 -6.22 -7.90 -3.22
C ALA A 44 -5.14 -7.03 -2.58
N VAL A 45 -5.12 -5.73 -2.89
CA VAL A 45 -4.21 -4.76 -2.25
C VAL A 45 -4.49 -4.67 -0.74
N ILE A 46 -5.77 -4.55 -0.34
CA ILE A 46 -6.16 -4.50 1.09
C ILE A 46 -5.81 -5.81 1.82
N MET A 47 -6.02 -6.96 1.15
CA MET A 47 -5.66 -8.27 1.69
C MET A 47 -4.16 -8.37 1.93
N LEU A 48 -3.34 -7.98 0.95
CA LEU A 48 -1.88 -8.00 1.05
C LEU A 48 -1.38 -7.07 2.16
N TYR A 49 -1.96 -5.87 2.29
CA TYR A 49 -1.64 -4.97 3.40
C TYR A 49 -1.94 -5.62 4.74
N SER A 50 -3.16 -6.11 4.93
CA SER A 50 -3.63 -6.63 6.22
C SER A 50 -2.84 -7.88 6.63
N PHE A 51 -2.65 -8.80 5.68
CA PHE A 51 -1.87 -10.02 5.93
C PHE A 51 -0.40 -9.71 6.17
N GLY A 52 0.21 -8.86 5.33
CA GLY A 52 1.62 -8.49 5.48
C GLY A 52 1.90 -7.79 6.82
N TYR A 53 0.99 -6.93 7.28
CA TYR A 53 1.13 -6.25 8.57
C TYR A 53 0.95 -7.21 9.75
N ALA A 54 0.01 -8.16 9.66
CA ALA A 54 -0.10 -9.22 10.66
C ALA A 54 1.21 -10.02 10.77
N MET A 55 1.80 -10.40 9.64
CA MET A 55 3.07 -11.14 9.63
C MET A 55 4.22 -10.31 10.20
N GLU A 56 4.35 -9.04 9.81
CA GLU A 56 5.35 -8.13 10.39
C GLU A 56 5.27 -8.12 11.93
N LEU A 57 4.06 -7.95 12.49
CA LEU A 57 3.85 -7.90 13.94
C LEU A 57 4.19 -9.24 14.63
N ILE A 58 3.89 -10.38 14.01
CA ILE A 58 4.25 -11.70 14.53
C ILE A 58 5.78 -11.82 14.68
N PHE A 59 6.53 -11.43 13.64
CA PHE A 59 7.99 -11.50 13.67
C PHE A 59 8.64 -10.47 14.60
N ILE A 60 8.05 -9.28 14.75
CA ILE A 60 8.47 -8.30 15.77
C ILE A 60 8.31 -8.91 17.17
N THR A 61 7.20 -9.61 17.43
CA THR A 61 6.93 -10.23 18.74
C THR A 61 7.91 -11.35 19.05
N SER A 62 8.36 -12.09 18.03
CA SER A 62 9.42 -13.12 18.16
C SER A 62 10.84 -12.56 18.10
N SER A 63 11.02 -11.23 18.09
CA SER A 63 12.32 -10.55 17.97
C SER A 63 13.12 -10.87 16.68
N ASP A 64 12.44 -11.33 15.62
CA ASP A 64 13.05 -11.57 14.31
C ASP A 64 12.85 -10.34 13.40
N ILE A 65 13.76 -9.38 13.56
CA ILE A 65 13.72 -8.10 12.83
C ILE A 65 13.92 -8.30 11.32
N SER A 66 14.71 -9.30 10.92
CA SER A 66 15.00 -9.58 9.51
C SER A 66 13.74 -10.01 8.78
N SER A 67 13.00 -10.96 9.34
CA SER A 67 11.73 -11.42 8.77
C SER A 67 10.66 -10.33 8.84
N ALA A 68 10.58 -9.57 9.94
CA ALA A 68 9.67 -8.43 10.04
C ALA A 68 9.93 -7.40 8.93
N PHE A 69 11.19 -7.09 8.65
CA PHE A 69 11.55 -6.14 7.58
C PHE A 69 11.23 -6.67 6.18
N LEU A 70 11.36 -7.98 5.96
CA LEU A 70 10.92 -8.61 4.71
C LEU A 70 9.41 -8.43 4.51
N TRP A 71 8.60 -8.69 5.54
CA TRP A 71 7.15 -8.48 5.48
C TRP A 71 6.78 -7.01 5.32
N TYR A 72 7.53 -6.10 5.95
CA TYR A 72 7.42 -4.66 5.70
C TYR A 72 7.61 -4.33 4.21
N LYS A 73 8.63 -4.89 3.54
CA LYS A 73 8.84 -4.66 2.09
C LYS A 73 7.70 -5.21 1.24
N ILE A 74 7.13 -6.35 1.62
CA ILE A 74 5.99 -6.97 0.92
C ILE A 74 4.72 -6.13 1.09
N GLN A 75 4.32 -5.80 2.32
CA GLN A 75 3.12 -4.98 2.56
C GLN A 75 3.24 -3.59 1.96
N TYR A 76 4.46 -3.07 1.80
CA TYR A 76 4.66 -1.75 1.22
C TYR A 76 4.21 -1.69 -0.25
N PHE A 77 4.19 -2.81 -0.96
CA PHE A 77 3.50 -2.92 -2.24
C PHE A 77 2.06 -2.44 -2.11
N ALA A 78 1.33 -2.96 -1.11
CA ALA A 78 -0.04 -2.55 -0.90
C ALA A 78 -0.17 -1.07 -0.52
N ILE A 79 0.71 -0.57 0.36
CA ILE A 79 0.73 0.86 0.76
C ILE A 79 0.96 1.77 -0.44
N ALA A 80 1.85 1.40 -1.37
CA ALA A 80 2.11 2.18 -2.56
C ALA A 80 0.89 2.20 -3.50
N PHE A 81 0.27 1.05 -3.72
CA PHE A 81 -0.80 0.90 -4.71
C PHE A 81 -2.21 1.24 -4.20
N ILE A 82 -2.44 1.41 -2.89
CA ILE A 82 -3.77 1.63 -2.31
C ILE A 82 -4.51 2.84 -2.89
N SER A 83 -3.84 3.97 -3.07
CA SER A 83 -4.48 5.17 -3.61
C SER A 83 -4.83 5.00 -5.09
N PHE A 84 -3.96 4.33 -5.85
CA PHE A 84 -4.20 4.04 -7.26
C PHE A 84 -5.36 3.04 -7.43
N SER A 85 -5.39 1.97 -6.63
CA SER A 85 -6.43 0.95 -6.70
C SER A 85 -7.81 1.51 -6.36
N PHE A 86 -7.92 2.34 -5.31
CA PHE A 86 -9.16 3.05 -4.99
C PHE A 86 -9.59 4.02 -6.08
N PHE A 87 -8.66 4.76 -6.68
CA PHE A 87 -8.98 5.67 -7.77
C PHE A 87 -9.58 4.92 -8.98
N VAL A 88 -8.98 3.81 -9.38
CA VAL A 88 -9.51 2.96 -10.46
C VAL A 88 -10.86 2.36 -10.08
N PHE A 89 -11.00 1.88 -8.84
CA PHE A 89 -12.23 1.30 -8.32
C PHE A 89 -13.41 2.28 -8.31
N VAL A 90 -13.23 3.49 -7.77
CA VAL A 90 -14.29 4.49 -7.69
C VAL A 90 -14.77 4.92 -9.07
N ASN A 91 -13.84 5.10 -10.02
CA ASN A 91 -14.23 5.45 -11.39
C ASN A 91 -14.99 4.31 -12.08
N ALA A 92 -14.55 3.05 -11.90
CA ALA A 92 -15.26 1.89 -12.40
C ALA A 92 -16.65 1.73 -11.75
N PHE A 93 -16.77 2.04 -10.46
CA PHE A 93 -18.03 1.99 -9.72
C PHE A 93 -19.06 3.02 -10.22
N VAL A 94 -18.60 4.24 -10.53
CA VAL A 94 -19.47 5.31 -11.07
C VAL A 94 -19.64 5.20 -12.60
N GLY A 95 -19.01 4.21 -13.26
CA GLY A 95 -19.08 4.02 -14.71
C GLY A 95 -18.33 5.09 -15.51
N ARG A 96 -17.36 5.79 -14.89
CA ARG A 96 -16.54 6.82 -15.55
C ARG A 96 -15.32 6.19 -16.21
N LYS A 97 -15.15 6.44 -17.51
CA LYS A 97 -13.94 6.02 -18.24
C LYS A 97 -12.77 6.93 -17.89
N ILE A 98 -11.68 6.33 -17.44
CA ILE A 98 -10.45 7.05 -17.13
C ILE A 98 -9.58 7.10 -18.39
N LYS A 99 -9.08 8.29 -18.73
CA LYS A 99 -8.16 8.44 -19.86
C LYS A 99 -6.79 7.84 -19.51
N LYS A 100 -6.16 7.16 -20.47
CA LYS A 100 -4.84 6.51 -20.29
C LYS A 100 -3.75 7.48 -19.83
N ASN A 101 -3.81 8.74 -20.28
CA ASN A 101 -2.88 9.79 -19.88
C ASN A 101 -2.97 10.19 -18.40
N ILE A 102 -4.06 9.85 -17.69
CA ILE A 102 -4.21 10.05 -16.24
C ILE A 102 -3.75 8.80 -15.48
N VAL A 103 -4.13 7.61 -15.96
CA VAL A 103 -3.81 6.32 -15.31
C VAL A 103 -2.31 6.04 -15.31
N ILE A 104 -1.61 6.31 -16.42
CA ILE A 104 -0.20 5.95 -16.58
C ILE A 104 0.68 6.69 -15.54
N PRO A 105 0.63 8.03 -15.41
CA PRO A 105 1.41 8.73 -14.38
C PRO A 105 1.09 8.28 -12.95
N LEU A 106 -0.18 8.04 -12.65
CA LEU A 106 -0.61 7.56 -11.34
C LEU A 106 -0.06 6.18 -10.97
N MET A 107 0.17 5.32 -11.97
CA MET A 107 0.76 3.99 -11.78
C MET A 107 2.28 4.05 -11.69
N ILE A 108 2.92 5.01 -12.38
CA ILE A 108 4.38 5.17 -12.35
C ILE A 108 4.88 5.57 -10.95
N ILE A 109 4.18 6.47 -10.26
CA ILE A 109 4.57 6.93 -8.91
C ILE A 109 4.72 5.77 -7.90
N PRO A 110 3.73 4.87 -7.72
CA PRO A 110 3.86 3.74 -6.80
C PRO A 110 4.90 2.72 -7.25
N LEU A 111 5.09 2.52 -8.55
CA LEU A 111 6.16 1.66 -9.08
C LEU A 111 7.55 2.19 -8.74
N ILE A 112 7.81 3.48 -8.98
CA ILE A 112 9.11 4.09 -8.62
C ILE A 112 9.31 4.03 -7.11
N THR A 113 8.25 4.30 -6.33
CA THR A 113 8.32 4.22 -4.86
C THR A 113 8.71 2.82 -4.39
N LEU A 114 8.13 1.78 -5.00
CA LEU A 114 8.42 0.39 -4.67
C LEU A 114 9.87 0.02 -5.00
N ILE A 115 10.33 0.39 -6.20
CA ILE A 115 11.72 0.15 -6.64
C ILE A 115 12.67 0.82 -5.65
N LEU A 116 12.51 2.12 -5.40
CA LEU A 116 13.37 2.88 -4.48
C LEU A 116 13.37 2.33 -3.06
N LEU A 117 12.26 1.80 -2.57
CA LEU A 117 12.23 1.14 -1.27
C LEU A 117 12.99 -0.18 -1.29
N TRP A 118 12.77 -1.03 -2.29
CA TRP A 118 13.39 -2.35 -2.35
C TRP A 118 14.89 -2.26 -2.59
N THR A 119 15.35 -1.31 -3.40
CA THR A 119 16.76 -1.04 -3.66
C THR A 119 17.39 -0.07 -2.66
N ASN A 120 16.66 0.33 -1.61
CA ASN A 120 17.10 1.38 -0.69
C ASN A 120 18.47 1.13 -0.05
N GLN A 121 18.90 -0.13 0.07
CA GLN A 121 20.22 -0.52 0.56
C GLN A 121 21.40 0.04 -0.26
N PHE A 122 21.18 0.42 -1.52
CA PHE A 122 22.23 0.91 -2.40
C PHE A 122 22.34 2.44 -2.44
N HIS A 123 21.28 3.16 -2.08
CA HIS A 123 21.18 4.59 -2.38
C HIS A 123 20.50 5.44 -1.29
N HIS A 124 19.82 4.83 -0.32
CA HIS A 124 19.19 5.52 0.82
C HIS A 124 18.21 6.66 0.44
N LEU A 125 17.62 6.59 -0.76
CA LEU A 125 16.74 7.63 -1.31
C LEU A 125 15.32 7.57 -0.74
N TYR A 126 14.91 6.40 -0.27
CA TYR A 126 13.60 6.19 0.32
C TYR A 126 13.67 6.33 1.86
N LEU A 127 14.64 5.67 2.50
CA LEU A 127 14.91 5.77 3.94
C LEU A 127 16.42 5.92 4.18
N LYS A 128 16.82 6.96 4.94
CA LYS A 128 18.24 7.21 5.25
C LYS A 128 18.78 6.34 6.38
N GLY A 129 17.92 5.80 7.23
CA GLY A 129 18.32 4.90 8.31
C GLY A 129 17.14 4.02 8.71
N TYR A 130 17.42 2.73 8.93
CA TYR A 130 16.43 1.75 9.36
C TYR A 130 16.52 1.43 10.86
N LEU A 131 17.67 1.70 11.50
CA LEU A 131 17.97 1.34 12.88
C LEU A 131 18.97 2.34 13.51
N GLU A 132 18.46 3.33 14.23
CA GLU A 132 19.15 3.89 15.39
C GLU A 132 18.17 3.81 16.58
N ASN A 133 18.50 3.02 17.60
CA ASN A 133 17.75 2.93 18.87
C ASN A 133 16.25 2.58 18.74
N GLY A 134 15.87 1.68 17.82
CA GLY A 134 14.48 1.22 17.70
C GLY A 134 13.51 2.28 17.18
N LYS A 135 14.01 3.41 16.65
CA LYS A 135 13.23 4.36 15.88
C LYS A 135 13.55 4.18 14.40
N TYR A 136 12.53 3.86 13.62
CA TYR A 136 12.54 4.19 12.18
C TYR A 136 12.63 5.72 12.02
N THR A 137 12.82 6.22 10.80
CA THR A 137 12.38 7.56 10.35
C THR A 137 13.42 8.69 10.25
N ILE A 138 14.44 8.52 9.41
CA ILE A 138 14.89 9.67 8.60
C ILE A 138 14.34 9.47 7.18
N PRO A 139 13.26 10.18 6.79
CA PRO A 139 12.71 10.07 5.45
C PRO A 139 13.75 10.49 4.41
N GLY A 140 13.89 9.69 3.36
CA GLY A 140 14.75 10.03 2.23
C GLY A 140 14.12 11.12 1.33
N PRO A 141 14.89 11.68 0.38
CA PRO A 141 14.39 12.73 -0.52
C PRO A 141 13.11 12.35 -1.28
N TRP A 142 12.94 11.07 -1.61
CA TRP A 142 11.76 10.59 -2.34
C TRP A 142 10.45 10.79 -1.57
N TYR A 143 10.50 10.75 -0.23
CA TYR A 143 9.33 10.99 0.61
C TYR A 143 8.74 12.39 0.38
N TYR A 144 9.60 13.42 0.31
CA TYR A 144 9.19 14.80 0.07
C TYR A 144 8.68 15.00 -1.36
N ILE A 145 9.32 14.36 -2.34
CA ILE A 145 8.87 14.38 -3.74
C ILE A 145 7.45 13.79 -3.86
N LYS A 146 7.21 12.63 -3.24
CA LYS A 146 5.89 11.99 -3.22
C LYS A 146 4.83 12.89 -2.60
N LEU A 147 5.14 13.59 -1.51
CA LEU A 147 4.23 14.55 -0.87
C LEU A 147 3.87 15.72 -1.78
N VAL A 148 4.86 16.31 -2.47
CA VAL A 148 4.61 17.42 -3.41
C VAL A 148 3.78 16.95 -4.59
N LEU A 149 4.13 15.81 -5.20
CA LEU A 149 3.38 15.24 -6.32
C LEU A 149 1.92 14.98 -5.95
N TYR A 150 1.67 14.42 -4.76
CA TYR A 150 0.31 14.16 -4.28
C TYR A 150 -0.49 15.45 -4.11
N LYS A 151 0.10 16.49 -3.51
CA LYS A 151 -0.53 17.81 -3.37
C LYS A 151 -0.85 18.45 -4.73
N THR A 152 0.09 18.41 -5.67
CA THR A 152 -0.11 18.98 -7.01
C THR A 152 -1.20 18.24 -7.77
N TYR A 153 -1.23 16.90 -7.68
CA TYR A 153 -2.25 16.08 -8.31
C TYR A 153 -3.66 16.39 -7.75
N LEU A 154 -3.79 16.48 -6.43
CA LEU A 154 -5.05 16.90 -5.79
C LEU A 154 -5.48 18.27 -6.30
N ARG A 155 -4.58 19.26 -6.31
CA ARG A 155 -4.89 20.62 -6.75
C ARG A 155 -5.43 20.65 -8.19
N ILE A 156 -4.80 19.96 -9.13
CA ILE A 156 -5.21 19.95 -10.54
C ILE A 156 -6.60 19.32 -10.72
N HIS A 157 -7.03 18.43 -9.82
CA HIS A 157 -8.28 17.67 -9.97
C HIS A 157 -9.41 18.09 -9.03
N THR A 158 -9.14 18.90 -8.01
CA THR A 158 -10.17 19.52 -7.16
C THR A 158 -10.71 20.83 -7.71
N HIS A 159 -10.16 21.37 -8.81
CA HIS A 159 -10.69 22.58 -9.47
C HIS A 159 -12.04 22.40 -10.19
N TRP A 160 -12.67 21.22 -10.06
CA TRP A 160 -13.98 20.88 -10.64
C TRP A 160 -15.03 20.51 -9.58
N LEU A 161 -14.77 20.82 -8.31
CA LEU A 161 -15.74 20.82 -7.20
C LEU A 161 -15.91 22.26 -6.71
#